data_AF-A0A4Q5NU44-F1
#
_entry.id   AF-A0A4Q5NU44-F1
#
_cell.length_a   1.000
_cell.length_b   1.000
_cell.length_c   1.000
_cell.angle_alpha   90.00
_cell.angle_beta   90.00
_cell.angle_gamma   90.00
#
_symmetry.space_group_name_H-M   'P 1'
#
loop_
_entity.id
_entity.type
_entity.pdbx_description
1 polymer ?
#
loop_
_entity_poly.entity_id
_entity_poly.type
_entity_poly.pdbx_seq_one_letter_code
_entity_poly.pdbx_strand_id
1 'polypeptide(L)'
;MAALLVSVFVYALVLRVVWFVESDRVRKVLAAWLLPVSLVVMLVVGGLLWPVEKLIVSTLLLLGLVKCAVALRRSRADVRSFSTLGLGLYFFAWPGANMAPFKTRVAPAEDETVRRPLARALFIGATCAVVGIASLLTLGWFATSLSSLFLGWATIFALLMTVHFGIGEMLPWAVHQLGFRVGPLFRAPLASESLIDFWSRRWNISFVEMNSLLFLRPLRKRFGAGGAIFGTFLLSGLFHEIALSYPAGGGWGGPMLYFLLHGALCVLVVPRLNGVANRVLAWAAILGPLPLLFHEPVRATLIIPLDYQLSELLHQRPFEWWFSLCLWLGSIGHFCILGASFQVPKRLGWNEDLPKLSRFNRKVFWTYGAFIVLCIVSFGIMSALLHGELLRGDKAAVTISIFIGVFWAARVGTDLFYFKHDDWPRGWEFEVGHVALTFLFGCLSVLFGLVVPLHVLWQFTQVR
;
A
#
# COMPACT_ATOMS: atom_id res chain seq x y z
N MET A 1 -20.64 -8.75 12.54
CA MET A 1 -20.15 -10.14 12.27
C MET A 1 -21.07 -10.97 11.35
N ALA A 2 -22.37 -11.11 11.62
CA ALA A 2 -23.29 -11.92 10.80
C ALA A 2 -23.33 -11.50 9.31
N ALA A 3 -23.29 -10.20 9.02
CA ALA A 3 -23.33 -9.72 7.64
C ALA A 3 -22.03 -9.90 6.85
N LEU A 4 -20.88 -9.93 7.53
CA LEU A 4 -19.62 -10.32 6.90
C LEU A 4 -19.70 -11.78 6.45
N LEU A 5 -20.25 -12.66 7.29
CA LEU A 5 -20.49 -14.07 6.96
C LEU A 5 -21.46 -14.22 5.78
N VAL A 6 -22.55 -13.43 5.76
CA VAL A 6 -23.47 -13.41 4.61
C VAL A 6 -22.76 -12.96 3.34
N SER A 7 -21.92 -11.93 3.40
CA SER A 7 -21.18 -11.42 2.24
C SER A 7 -20.18 -12.44 1.71
N VAL A 8 -19.46 -13.12 2.61
CA VAL A 8 -18.55 -14.24 2.26
C VAL A 8 -19.34 -15.39 1.65
N PHE A 9 -20.50 -15.74 2.22
CA PHE A 9 -21.37 -16.79 1.69
C PHE A 9 -21.90 -16.45 0.28
N VAL A 10 -22.40 -15.23 0.08
CA VAL A 10 -22.84 -14.74 -1.24
C VAL A 10 -21.69 -14.81 -2.24
N TYR A 11 -20.51 -14.33 -1.85
CA TYR A 11 -19.34 -14.40 -2.71
C TYR A 11 -18.95 -15.85 -3.06
N ALA A 12 -18.94 -16.75 -2.08
CA ALA A 12 -18.66 -18.17 -2.29
C ALA A 12 -19.71 -18.84 -3.20
N LEU A 13 -20.99 -18.48 -3.05
CA LEU A 13 -22.07 -18.97 -3.91
C LEU A 13 -21.85 -18.52 -5.36
N VAL A 14 -21.52 -17.25 -5.57
CA VAL A 14 -21.25 -16.71 -6.91
C VAL A 14 -20.00 -17.37 -7.52
N LEU A 15 -18.95 -17.63 -6.74
CA LEU A 15 -17.78 -18.38 -7.20
C LEU A 15 -18.15 -19.80 -7.64
N ARG A 16 -19.07 -20.48 -6.94
CA ARG A 16 -19.60 -21.77 -7.40
C ARG A 16 -20.35 -21.63 -8.72
N VAL A 17 -21.17 -20.59 -8.88
CA VAL A 17 -21.85 -20.31 -10.16
C VAL A 17 -20.84 -20.12 -11.31
N VAL A 18 -19.74 -19.39 -11.08
CA VAL A 18 -18.64 -19.24 -12.06
C VAL A 18 -18.07 -20.61 -12.48
N TRP A 19 -18.01 -21.58 -11.56
CA TRP A 19 -17.42 -22.90 -11.81
C TRP A 19 -18.36 -23.92 -12.47
N PHE A 20 -19.65 -23.89 -12.11
CA PHE A 20 -20.61 -24.93 -12.48
C PHE A 20 -21.49 -24.59 -13.69
N VAL A 21 -21.76 -23.32 -13.97
CA VAL A 21 -22.63 -22.95 -15.11
C VAL A 21 -21.89 -23.18 -16.43
N GLU A 22 -22.42 -24.10 -17.24
CA GLU A 22 -21.86 -24.51 -18.54
C GLU A 22 -22.28 -23.60 -19.70
N SER A 23 -23.55 -23.20 -19.76
CA SER A 23 -24.09 -22.45 -20.89
C SER A 23 -23.51 -21.03 -20.96
N ASP A 24 -22.75 -20.74 -22.03
CA ASP A 24 -22.18 -19.41 -22.28
C ASP A 24 -23.25 -18.31 -22.33
N ARG A 25 -24.46 -18.62 -22.79
CA ARG A 25 -25.58 -17.67 -22.79
C ARG A 25 -26.00 -17.33 -21.36
N VAL A 26 -26.18 -18.33 -20.50
CA VAL A 26 -26.54 -18.15 -19.10
C VAL A 26 -25.45 -17.39 -18.36
N ARG A 27 -24.17 -17.74 -18.58
CA ARG A 27 -23.03 -17.04 -17.97
C ARG A 27 -23.01 -15.55 -18.32
N LYS A 28 -23.25 -15.19 -19.59
CA LYS A 28 -23.33 -13.78 -20.04
C LYS A 28 -24.48 -13.02 -19.38
N VAL A 29 -25.65 -13.66 -19.25
CA VAL A 29 -26.81 -13.05 -18.56
C VAL A 29 -26.47 -12.81 -17.09
N LEU A 30 -25.94 -13.82 -16.40
CA LEU A 30 -25.52 -13.68 -15.00
C LEU A 30 -24.48 -12.59 -14.82
N ALA A 31 -23.47 -12.52 -15.69
CA ALA A 31 -22.45 -11.47 -15.66
C ALA A 31 -23.03 -10.05 -15.80
N ALA A 32 -24.11 -9.88 -16.58
CA ALA A 32 -24.74 -8.59 -16.79
C ALA A 32 -25.58 -8.13 -15.59
N TRP A 33 -26.23 -9.07 -14.90
CA TRP A 33 -27.13 -8.78 -13.78
C TRP A 33 -26.47 -8.85 -12.40
N LEU A 34 -25.27 -9.44 -12.29
CA LEU A 34 -24.60 -9.64 -11.02
C LEU A 34 -24.40 -8.35 -10.22
N LEU A 35 -23.86 -7.30 -10.86
CA LEU A 35 -23.59 -6.01 -10.20
C LEU A 35 -24.88 -5.22 -9.87
N PRO A 36 -25.86 -5.07 -10.79
CA PRO A 36 -27.13 -4.42 -10.44
C PRO A 36 -27.88 -5.11 -9.29
N VAL A 37 -27.98 -6.43 -9.31
CA VAL A 37 -28.68 -7.19 -8.27
C VAL A 37 -27.97 -7.05 -6.93
N SER A 38 -26.64 -7.16 -6.91
CA SER A 38 -25.89 -7.01 -5.66
C SER A 38 -26.00 -5.63 -5.07
N LEU A 39 -26.06 -4.59 -5.90
CA LEU A 39 -26.28 -3.22 -5.44
C LEU A 39 -27.64 -3.09 -4.73
N VAL A 40 -28.71 -3.62 -5.33
CA VAL A 40 -30.04 -3.61 -4.70
C VAL A 40 -30.00 -4.36 -3.37
N VAL A 41 -29.39 -5.54 -3.32
CA VAL A 41 -29.26 -6.32 -2.07
C VAL A 41 -28.47 -5.56 -1.01
N MET A 42 -27.36 -4.91 -1.39
CA MET A 42 -26.58 -4.07 -0.47
C MET A 42 -27.41 -2.94 0.12
N LEU A 43 -28.18 -2.22 -0.70
CA LEU A 43 -29.03 -1.13 -0.23
C LEU A 43 -30.14 -1.62 0.71
N VAL A 44 -30.74 -2.79 0.43
CA VAL A 44 -31.80 -3.39 1.27
C VAL A 44 -31.25 -3.86 2.62
N VAL A 45 -30.08 -4.50 2.63
CA VAL A 45 -29.48 -5.07 3.85
C VAL A 45 -28.73 -3.99 4.66
N GLY A 46 -28.40 -2.86 4.04
CA GLY A 46 -27.56 -1.82 4.62
C GLY A 46 -28.05 -1.21 5.93
N GLY A 47 -29.36 -1.17 6.17
CA GLY A 47 -29.91 -0.69 7.44
C GLY A 47 -29.43 -1.46 8.68
N LEU A 48 -28.93 -2.69 8.48
CA LEU A 48 -28.50 -3.59 9.55
C LEU A 48 -27.00 -3.48 9.89
N LEU A 49 -26.26 -2.62 9.17
CA LEU A 49 -24.80 -2.58 9.24
C LEU A 49 -24.26 -1.29 9.84
N TRP A 50 -23.20 -1.43 10.63
CA TRP A 50 -22.40 -0.31 11.10
C TRP A 50 -21.62 0.31 9.92
N PRO A 51 -21.28 1.61 9.98
CA PRO A 51 -20.57 2.30 8.89
C PRO A 51 -19.32 1.58 8.35
N VAL A 52 -18.47 1.09 9.25
CA VAL A 52 -17.26 0.34 8.88
C VAL A 52 -17.60 -1.02 8.27
N GLU A 53 -18.61 -1.72 8.79
CA GLU A 53 -19.09 -2.97 8.19
C GLU A 53 -19.64 -2.74 6.78
N LYS A 54 -20.40 -1.65 6.58
CA LYS A 54 -20.86 -1.24 5.25
C LYS A 54 -19.69 -1.02 4.30
N LEU A 55 -18.64 -0.33 4.74
CA LEU A 55 -17.46 -0.02 3.92
C LEU A 55 -16.73 -1.30 3.52
N ILE A 56 -16.47 -2.20 4.47
CA ILE A 56 -15.78 -3.47 4.23
C ILE A 56 -16.62 -4.34 3.28
N VAL A 57 -17.90 -4.52 3.58
CA VAL A 57 -18.81 -5.33 2.78
C VAL A 57 -18.95 -4.74 1.38
N SER A 58 -19.25 -3.45 1.25
CA SER A 58 -19.44 -2.84 -0.07
C SER A 58 -18.17 -2.91 -0.91
N THR A 59 -17.00 -2.67 -0.32
CA THR A 59 -15.72 -2.72 -1.04
C THR A 59 -15.34 -4.14 -1.46
N LEU A 60 -15.30 -5.09 -0.52
CA LEU A 60 -14.85 -6.46 -0.79
C LEU A 60 -15.84 -7.22 -1.67
N LEU A 61 -17.14 -7.08 -1.40
CA LEU A 61 -18.17 -7.76 -2.19
C LEU A 61 -18.24 -7.15 -3.59
N LEU A 62 -18.20 -5.82 -3.75
CA LEU A 62 -18.19 -5.21 -5.09
C LEU A 62 -16.97 -5.66 -5.90
N LEU A 63 -15.77 -5.62 -5.30
CA LEU A 63 -14.54 -6.07 -5.94
C LEU A 63 -14.63 -7.54 -6.36
N GLY A 64 -15.09 -8.41 -5.45
CA GLY A 64 -15.28 -9.84 -5.72
C GLY A 64 -16.28 -10.09 -6.85
N LEU A 65 -17.41 -9.37 -6.84
CA LEU A 65 -18.46 -9.52 -7.85
C LEU A 65 -18.04 -8.99 -9.22
N VAL A 66 -17.27 -7.90 -9.28
CA VAL A 66 -16.63 -7.44 -10.53
C VAL A 66 -15.78 -8.55 -11.12
N LYS A 67 -14.96 -9.22 -10.30
CA LYS A 67 -14.08 -10.31 -10.73
C LYS A 67 -14.86 -11.55 -11.17
N CYS A 68 -15.95 -11.87 -10.47
CA CYS A 68 -16.89 -12.91 -10.89
C CYS A 68 -17.57 -12.57 -12.22
N ALA A 69 -17.99 -11.32 -12.44
CA ALA A 69 -18.57 -10.87 -13.70
C ALA A 69 -17.57 -10.99 -14.86
N VAL A 70 -16.30 -10.65 -14.64
CA VAL A 70 -15.23 -10.86 -15.63
C VAL A 70 -15.06 -12.34 -15.94
N ALA A 71 -15.00 -13.21 -14.92
CA ALA A 71 -14.85 -14.66 -15.11
C ALA A 71 -16.07 -15.29 -15.82
N LEU A 72 -17.29 -14.83 -15.54
CA LEU A 72 -18.52 -15.28 -16.20
C LEU A 72 -18.60 -14.85 -17.68
N ARG A 73 -17.88 -13.80 -18.10
CA ARG A 73 -17.77 -13.42 -19.52
C ARG A 73 -16.88 -14.37 -20.33
N ARG A 74 -16.16 -15.27 -19.68
CA ARG A 74 -15.31 -16.29 -20.32
C ARG A 74 -16.02 -17.65 -20.28
N SER A 75 -15.67 -18.52 -21.22
CA SER A 75 -16.22 -19.88 -21.24
C SER A 75 -15.75 -20.65 -20.01
N ARG A 76 -16.55 -21.62 -19.56
CA ARG A 76 -16.19 -22.47 -18.42
C ARG A 76 -14.86 -23.20 -18.65
N ALA A 77 -14.63 -23.69 -19.87
CA ALA A 77 -13.40 -24.37 -20.26
C ALA A 77 -12.17 -23.44 -20.12
N ASP A 78 -12.28 -22.17 -20.54
CA ASP A 78 -11.18 -21.23 -20.40
C ASP A 78 -10.90 -20.91 -18.93
N VAL A 79 -11.92 -20.66 -18.08
CA VAL A 79 -11.72 -20.43 -16.64
C VAL A 79 -11.05 -21.62 -15.95
N ARG A 80 -11.43 -22.85 -16.32
CA ARG A 80 -10.81 -24.08 -15.78
C ARG A 80 -9.38 -24.33 -16.25
N SER A 81 -8.94 -23.66 -17.31
CA SER A 81 -7.56 -23.75 -17.79
C SER A 81 -6.55 -22.94 -16.95
N PHE A 82 -7.03 -22.11 -16.00
CA PHE A 82 -6.17 -21.34 -15.12
C PHE A 82 -5.61 -22.21 -13.99
N SER A 83 -4.39 -21.92 -13.57
CA SER A 83 -3.80 -22.57 -12.39
C SER A 83 -4.63 -22.30 -11.12
N THR A 84 -4.73 -23.28 -10.21
CA THR A 84 -5.45 -23.14 -8.94
C THR A 84 -4.89 -21.99 -8.09
N LEU A 85 -3.55 -21.89 -8.01
CA LEU A 85 -2.89 -20.77 -7.31
C LEU A 85 -3.22 -19.44 -7.97
N GLY A 86 -3.18 -19.36 -9.31
CA GLY A 86 -3.51 -18.16 -10.06
C GLY A 86 -4.95 -17.71 -9.84
N LEU A 87 -5.92 -18.63 -9.84
CA LEU A 87 -7.31 -18.31 -9.49
C LEU A 87 -7.47 -17.91 -8.02
N GLY A 88 -6.71 -18.51 -7.10
CA GLY A 88 -6.69 -18.11 -5.69
C GLY A 88 -6.20 -16.68 -5.51
N LEU A 89 -5.03 -16.34 -6.06
CA LEU A 89 -4.48 -14.98 -6.06
C LEU A 89 -5.43 -14.02 -6.77
N TYR A 90 -5.85 -14.43 -7.97
CA TYR A 90 -7.11 -14.15 -8.64
C TYR A 90 -8.12 -13.47 -7.76
N PHE A 91 -8.92 -14.29 -7.11
CA PHE A 91 -10.15 -13.90 -6.43
C PHE A 91 -9.94 -13.27 -5.06
N PHE A 92 -8.84 -13.58 -4.36
CA PHE A 92 -8.71 -13.24 -2.93
C PHE A 92 -7.59 -12.27 -2.58
N ALA A 93 -6.54 -12.17 -3.39
CA ALA A 93 -5.38 -11.31 -3.09
C ALA A 93 -5.23 -10.13 -4.05
N TRP A 94 -5.58 -10.31 -5.32
CA TRP A 94 -5.36 -9.30 -6.36
C TRP A 94 -6.54 -8.31 -6.46
N PRO A 95 -6.31 -6.99 -6.40
CA PRO A 95 -7.37 -5.99 -6.53
C PRO A 95 -7.75 -5.70 -8.00
N GLY A 96 -7.01 -6.21 -8.99
CA GLY A 96 -7.32 -5.98 -10.40
C GLY A 96 -8.43 -6.87 -10.95
N ALA A 97 -9.14 -6.35 -11.96
CA ALA A 97 -10.22 -7.06 -12.63
C ALA A 97 -9.72 -8.01 -13.74
N ASN A 98 -8.53 -7.78 -14.28
CA ASN A 98 -7.96 -8.61 -15.33
C ASN A 98 -7.39 -9.92 -14.79
N MET A 99 -8.03 -11.04 -15.13
CA MET A 99 -7.57 -12.36 -14.72
C MET A 99 -6.45 -12.93 -15.60
N ALA A 100 -6.24 -12.40 -16.82
CA ALA A 100 -5.35 -13.03 -17.81
C ALA A 100 -3.91 -13.32 -17.31
N PRO A 101 -3.27 -12.44 -16.51
CA PRO A 101 -1.95 -12.72 -15.94
C PRO A 101 -1.85 -13.96 -15.06
N PHE A 102 -2.98 -14.45 -14.54
CA PHE A 102 -3.05 -15.56 -13.60
C PHE A 102 -3.26 -16.93 -14.26
N LYS A 103 -3.25 -16.99 -15.59
CA LYS A 103 -3.55 -18.23 -16.33
C LYS A 103 -2.52 -19.32 -16.06
N THR A 104 -1.25 -19.01 -16.29
CA THR A 104 -0.15 -19.95 -16.10
C THR A 104 0.96 -19.29 -15.30
N ARG A 105 1.66 -20.10 -14.51
CA ARG A 105 2.85 -19.67 -13.81
C ARG A 105 3.99 -19.53 -14.84
N VAL A 106 4.68 -18.41 -14.77
CA VAL A 106 5.88 -18.14 -15.55
C VAL A 106 7.06 -18.10 -14.59
N ALA A 107 8.23 -18.57 -15.04
CA ALA A 107 9.45 -18.38 -14.26
C ALA A 107 9.65 -16.88 -13.94
N PRO A 108 10.20 -16.56 -12.75
CA PRO A 108 10.56 -15.19 -12.40
C PRO A 108 11.33 -14.55 -13.56
N ALA A 109 11.02 -13.29 -13.88
CA ALA A 109 11.73 -12.60 -14.94
C ALA A 109 13.21 -12.47 -14.55
N GLU A 110 14.11 -13.08 -15.32
CA GLU A 110 15.55 -12.88 -15.17
C GLU A 110 16.01 -11.57 -15.82
N ASP A 111 15.18 -11.04 -16.74
CA ASP A 111 15.41 -9.78 -17.43
C ASP A 111 15.41 -8.59 -16.48
N GLU A 112 16.53 -7.90 -16.47
CA GLU A 112 16.82 -6.77 -15.62
C GLU A 112 15.95 -5.54 -15.93
N THR A 113 15.45 -5.42 -17.17
CA THR A 113 14.49 -4.38 -17.57
C THR A 113 13.14 -4.51 -16.85
N VAL A 114 12.80 -5.72 -16.39
CA VAL A 114 11.58 -6.02 -15.63
C VAL A 114 11.86 -6.00 -14.13
N ARG A 115 12.98 -6.59 -13.70
CA ARG A 115 13.32 -6.69 -12.28
C ARG A 115 13.63 -5.35 -11.63
N ARG A 116 14.41 -4.48 -12.28
CA ARG A 116 14.82 -3.19 -11.69
C ARG A 116 13.62 -2.31 -11.33
N PRO A 117 12.62 -2.10 -12.21
CA PRO A 117 11.41 -1.36 -11.84
C PRO A 117 10.65 -2.00 -10.67
N LEU A 118 10.56 -3.34 -10.61
CA LEU A 118 9.86 -4.04 -9.53
C LEU A 118 10.57 -3.91 -8.19
N ALA A 119 11.91 -4.05 -8.15
CA ALA A 119 12.69 -3.84 -6.93
C ALA A 119 12.60 -2.39 -6.43
N ARG A 120 12.61 -1.42 -7.35
CA ARG A 120 12.37 -0.01 -7.01
C ARG A 120 10.96 0.22 -6.45
N ALA A 121 9.95 -0.40 -7.06
CA ALA A 121 8.57 -0.32 -6.57
C ALA A 121 8.43 -0.95 -5.18
N LEU A 122 9.10 -2.06 -4.90
CA LEU A 122 9.17 -2.65 -3.56
C LEU A 122 9.73 -1.66 -2.54
N PHE A 123 10.87 -1.01 -2.84
CA PHE A 123 11.49 -0.05 -1.93
C PHE A 123 10.63 1.20 -1.71
N ILE A 124 10.10 1.80 -2.79
CA ILE A 124 9.21 2.97 -2.73
C ILE A 124 7.94 2.61 -1.95
N GLY A 125 7.34 1.47 -2.26
CA GLY A 125 6.14 0.98 -1.58
C GLY A 125 6.37 0.74 -0.09
N ALA A 126 7.47 0.08 0.29
CA ALA A 126 7.83 -0.08 1.69
C ALA A 126 8.01 1.29 2.39
N THR A 127 8.62 2.26 1.70
CA THR A 127 8.81 3.63 2.23
C THR A 127 7.48 4.32 2.47
N CYS A 128 6.60 4.34 1.47
CA CYS A 128 5.26 4.93 1.59
C CYS A 128 4.43 4.23 2.67
N ALA A 129 4.53 2.90 2.80
CA ALA A 129 3.85 2.14 3.83
C ALA A 129 4.31 2.53 5.24
N VAL A 130 5.63 2.55 5.48
CA VAL A 130 6.21 2.90 6.78
C VAL A 130 5.91 4.36 7.15
N VAL A 131 6.10 5.30 6.22
CA VAL A 131 5.80 6.73 6.45
C VAL A 131 4.31 6.93 6.70
N GLY A 132 3.44 6.27 5.93
CA GLY A 132 1.99 6.35 6.12
C GLY A 132 1.56 5.78 7.48
N ILE A 133 2.08 4.62 7.89
CA ILE A 133 1.78 4.03 9.21
C ILE A 133 2.29 4.94 10.34
N ALA A 134 3.52 5.44 10.25
CA ALA A 134 4.06 6.37 11.24
C ALA A 134 3.22 7.66 11.33
N SER A 135 2.72 8.16 10.19
CA SER A 135 1.81 9.30 10.13
C SER A 135 0.48 9.00 10.80
N LEU A 136 -0.12 7.83 10.56
CA LEU A 136 -1.36 7.41 11.23
C LEU A 136 -1.19 7.33 12.75
N LEU A 137 -0.10 6.72 13.23
CA LEU A 137 0.21 6.65 14.66
C LEU A 137 0.40 8.04 15.27
N THR A 138 1.08 8.93 14.56
CA THR A 138 1.30 10.32 14.99
C THR A 138 -0.02 11.10 15.05
N LEU A 139 -0.86 10.99 14.01
CA LEU A 139 -2.17 11.64 13.96
C LEU A 139 -3.09 11.11 15.06
N GLY A 140 -3.11 9.79 15.30
CA GLY A 140 -3.83 9.18 16.42
C GLY A 140 -3.36 9.69 17.78
N TRP A 141 -2.05 9.80 17.98
CA TRP A 141 -1.48 10.36 19.22
C TRP A 141 -1.92 11.81 19.47
N PHE A 142 -1.99 12.63 18.44
CA PHE A 142 -2.40 14.04 18.56
C PHE A 142 -3.87 14.31 18.20
N ALA A 143 -4.70 13.28 18.05
CA ALA A 143 -6.05 13.40 17.49
C ALA A 143 -6.93 14.39 18.26
N THR A 144 -6.82 14.42 19.60
CA THR A 144 -7.60 15.33 20.47
C THR A 144 -7.13 16.78 20.41
N SER A 145 -5.91 17.02 19.94
CA SER A 145 -5.28 18.35 19.89
C SER A 145 -5.38 19.00 18.50
N LEU A 146 -5.80 18.25 17.49
CA LEU A 146 -5.89 18.69 16.10
C LEU A 146 -7.33 19.04 15.73
N SER A 147 -7.50 20.01 14.82
CA SER A 147 -8.83 20.29 14.26
C SER A 147 -9.36 19.10 13.46
N SER A 148 -10.65 18.82 13.55
CA SER A 148 -11.31 17.71 12.83
C SER A 148 -11.12 17.77 11.31
N LEU A 149 -11.07 19.00 10.75
CA LEU A 149 -10.82 19.22 9.33
C LEU A 149 -9.41 18.76 8.93
N PHE A 150 -8.38 19.22 9.65
CA PHE A 150 -7.00 18.83 9.38
C PHE A 150 -6.81 17.34 9.59
N LEU A 151 -7.28 16.82 10.73
CA LEU A 151 -7.17 15.41 11.10
C LEU A 151 -7.77 14.51 10.01
N GLY A 152 -9.01 14.77 9.60
CA GLY A 152 -9.68 13.96 8.57
C GLY A 152 -8.93 13.94 7.22
N TRP A 153 -8.39 15.08 6.76
CA TRP A 153 -7.62 15.12 5.50
C TRP A 153 -6.24 14.50 5.63
N ALA A 154 -5.53 14.76 6.72
CA ALA A 154 -4.22 14.19 6.98
C ALA A 154 -4.30 12.66 7.08
N THR A 155 -5.34 12.12 7.73
CA THR A 155 -5.58 10.68 7.85
C THR A 155 -5.93 10.05 6.51
N ILE A 156 -6.75 10.70 5.66
CA ILE A 156 -7.00 10.22 4.28
C ILE A 156 -5.68 10.14 3.49
N PHE A 157 -4.83 11.16 3.59
CA PHE A 157 -3.53 11.15 2.91
C PHE A 157 -2.62 10.03 3.43
N ALA A 158 -2.57 9.83 4.75
CA ALA A 158 -1.79 8.78 5.38
C ALA A 158 -2.30 7.38 4.97
N LEU A 159 -3.61 7.16 4.92
CA LEU A 159 -4.22 5.92 4.41
C LEU A 159 -3.90 5.69 2.93
N LEU A 160 -3.90 6.74 2.10
CA LEU A 160 -3.55 6.63 0.70
C LEU A 160 -2.07 6.26 0.52
N MET A 161 -1.18 6.88 1.31
CA MET A 161 0.25 6.53 1.36
C MET A 161 0.45 5.08 1.79
N THR A 162 -0.23 4.61 2.85
CA THR A 162 -0.08 3.25 3.35
C THR A 162 -0.60 2.22 2.36
N VAL A 163 -1.84 2.40 1.87
CA VAL A 163 -2.54 1.35 1.13
C VAL A 163 -2.24 1.42 -0.37
N HIS A 164 -2.41 2.59 -0.99
CA HIS A 164 -2.38 2.69 -2.46
C HIS A 164 -0.94 2.77 -2.97
N PHE A 165 -0.14 3.67 -2.39
CA PHE A 165 1.25 3.85 -2.78
C PHE A 165 2.23 2.97 -2.01
N GLY A 166 1.81 2.43 -0.87
CA GLY A 166 2.59 1.48 -0.09
C GLY A 166 2.35 0.05 -0.53
N ILE A 167 1.31 -0.56 0.03
CA ILE A 167 0.92 -1.95 -0.26
C ILE A 167 0.67 -2.17 -1.75
N GLY A 168 0.02 -1.22 -2.43
CA GLY A 168 -0.29 -1.32 -3.85
C GLY A 168 0.93 -1.35 -4.79
N GLU A 169 2.07 -0.78 -4.38
CA GLU A 169 3.34 -0.87 -5.13
C GLU A 169 4.09 -2.16 -4.82
N MET A 170 4.00 -2.66 -3.58
CA MET A 170 4.65 -3.91 -3.16
C MET A 170 3.93 -5.16 -3.68
N LEU A 171 2.61 -5.11 -3.81
CA LEU A 171 1.79 -6.27 -4.18
C LEU A 171 2.12 -6.84 -5.58
N PRO A 172 2.28 -6.03 -6.65
CA PRO A 172 2.76 -6.52 -7.93
C PRO A 172 4.08 -7.29 -7.81
N TRP A 173 5.06 -6.76 -7.07
CA TRP A 173 6.33 -7.45 -6.83
C TRP A 173 6.09 -8.83 -6.18
N ALA A 174 5.28 -8.90 -5.12
CA ALA A 174 5.00 -10.16 -4.43
C ALA A 174 4.32 -11.19 -5.35
N VAL A 175 3.41 -10.77 -6.21
CA VAL A 175 2.73 -11.64 -7.18
C VAL A 175 3.68 -12.12 -8.28
N HIS A 176 4.64 -11.30 -8.70
CA HIS A 176 5.72 -11.71 -9.61
C HIS A 176 6.60 -12.80 -8.98
N GLN A 177 6.88 -12.72 -7.67
CA GLN A 177 7.62 -13.78 -6.96
C GLN A 177 6.87 -15.11 -6.94
N LEU A 178 5.54 -15.07 -6.96
CA LEU A 178 4.70 -16.26 -7.10
C LEU A 178 4.61 -16.78 -8.54
N GLY A 179 5.25 -16.11 -9.50
CA GLY A 179 5.35 -16.51 -10.90
C GLY A 179 4.22 -15.99 -11.79
N PHE A 180 3.57 -14.87 -11.42
CA PHE A 180 2.51 -14.27 -12.24
C PHE A 180 2.87 -12.84 -12.63
N ARG A 181 2.88 -12.56 -13.93
CA ARG A 181 3.32 -11.27 -14.47
C ARG A 181 2.19 -10.26 -14.52
N VAL A 182 1.93 -9.64 -13.37
CA VAL A 182 0.93 -8.57 -13.25
C VAL A 182 1.52 -7.20 -13.56
N GLY A 183 0.67 -6.29 -14.03
CA GLY A 183 1.04 -4.89 -14.19
C GLY A 183 1.00 -4.12 -12.85
N PRO A 184 1.59 -2.91 -12.80
CA PRO A 184 1.47 -2.06 -11.63
C PRO A 184 0.03 -1.54 -11.45
N LEU A 185 -0.37 -1.29 -10.20
CA LEU A 185 -1.69 -0.76 -9.87
C LEU A 185 -1.79 0.76 -10.09
N PHE A 186 -0.67 1.47 -9.99
CA PHE A 186 -0.51 2.90 -10.25
C PHE A 186 0.73 3.12 -11.12
N ARG A 187 0.74 4.14 -11.98
CA ARG A 187 1.89 4.45 -12.85
C ARG A 187 2.27 5.92 -12.75
N ALA A 188 3.10 6.25 -11.77
CA ALA A 188 3.57 7.62 -11.49
C ALA A 188 2.47 8.69 -11.69
N PRO A 189 1.38 8.68 -10.89
CA PRO A 189 0.24 9.58 -11.11
C PRO A 189 0.60 11.07 -11.05
N LEU A 190 1.62 11.44 -10.29
CA LEU A 190 2.10 12.82 -10.19
C LEU A 190 2.74 13.34 -11.49
N ALA A 191 3.11 12.45 -12.41
CA ALA A 191 3.65 12.78 -13.71
C ALA A 191 2.57 12.95 -14.80
N SER A 192 1.29 13.06 -14.43
CA SER A 192 0.19 13.28 -15.36
C SER A 192 0.29 14.63 -16.09
N GLU A 193 0.13 14.57 -17.42
CA GLU A 193 0.15 15.75 -18.29
C GLU A 193 -1.26 16.28 -18.62
N SER A 194 -2.29 15.47 -18.43
CA SER A 194 -3.70 15.85 -18.64
C SER A 194 -4.62 15.01 -17.77
N LEU A 195 -5.89 15.43 -17.67
CA LEU A 195 -6.92 14.71 -16.90
C LEU A 195 -7.19 13.31 -17.47
N ILE A 196 -7.17 13.17 -18.81
CA ILE A 196 -7.34 11.88 -19.48
C ILE A 196 -6.16 10.96 -19.19
N ASP A 197 -4.92 11.49 -19.20
CA ASP A 197 -3.71 10.72 -18.88
C ASP A 197 -3.73 10.19 -17.44
N PHE A 198 -4.15 11.03 -16.49
CA PHE A 198 -4.35 10.63 -15.09
C PHE A 198 -5.33 9.44 -14.98
N TRP A 199 -6.57 9.61 -15.42
CA TRP A 199 -7.64 8.61 -15.21
C TRP A 199 -7.54 7.37 -16.10
N SER A 200 -6.85 7.45 -17.25
CA SER A 200 -6.83 6.34 -18.23
C SER A 200 -5.54 5.53 -18.20
N ARG A 201 -4.44 6.10 -17.70
CA ARG A 201 -3.10 5.48 -17.83
C ARG A 201 -2.30 5.39 -16.55
N ARG A 202 -2.64 6.17 -15.51
CA ARG A 202 -1.76 6.34 -14.34
C ARG A 202 -2.42 6.07 -13.00
N TRP A 203 -3.66 6.50 -12.83
CA TRP A 203 -4.41 6.28 -11.59
C TRP A 203 -5.23 5.00 -11.67
N ASN A 204 -5.06 4.13 -10.68
CA ASN A 204 -5.89 2.95 -10.45
C ASN A 204 -6.16 2.12 -11.71
N ILE A 205 -5.09 1.52 -12.24
CA ILE A 205 -5.11 0.74 -13.50
C ILE A 205 -6.11 -0.42 -13.43
N SER A 206 -6.34 -0.96 -12.24
CA SER A 206 -7.34 -2.00 -11.99
C SER A 206 -8.76 -1.60 -12.43
N PHE A 207 -9.14 -0.34 -12.19
CA PHE A 207 -10.44 0.18 -12.62
C PHE A 207 -10.47 0.49 -14.12
N VAL A 208 -9.35 0.92 -14.70
CA VAL A 208 -9.22 1.09 -16.16
C VAL A 208 -9.44 -0.25 -16.88
N GLU A 209 -8.83 -1.31 -16.37
CA GLU A 209 -9.02 -2.68 -16.88
C GLU A 209 -10.47 -3.14 -16.72
N MET A 210 -11.07 -2.93 -15.53
CA MET A 210 -12.47 -3.24 -15.29
C MET A 210 -13.38 -2.55 -16.31
N ASN A 211 -13.21 -1.24 -16.50
CA ASN A 211 -14.01 -0.45 -17.44
C ASN A 211 -13.90 -0.97 -18.87
N SER A 212 -12.68 -1.31 -19.29
CA SER A 212 -12.38 -1.84 -20.62
C SER A 212 -13.04 -3.21 -20.83
N LEU A 213 -12.97 -4.10 -19.83
CA LEU A 213 -13.51 -5.46 -19.89
C LEU A 213 -15.04 -5.50 -19.77
N LEU A 214 -15.63 -4.63 -18.95
CA LEU A 214 -17.03 -4.71 -18.58
C LEU A 214 -17.93 -3.74 -19.35
N PHE A 215 -17.52 -2.48 -19.52
CA PHE A 215 -18.45 -1.39 -19.86
C PHE A 215 -18.14 -0.69 -21.18
N LEU A 216 -16.87 -0.57 -21.57
CA LEU A 216 -16.45 0.30 -22.68
C LEU A 216 -17.04 -0.11 -24.03
N ARG A 217 -16.99 -1.40 -24.40
CA ARG A 217 -17.49 -1.89 -25.70
C ARG A 217 -19.02 -1.69 -25.83
N PRO A 218 -19.86 -2.08 -24.84
CA PRO A 218 -21.29 -1.77 -24.86
C PRO A 218 -21.59 -0.27 -24.97
N LEU A 219 -20.92 0.56 -24.16
CA LEU A 219 -21.16 2.01 -24.15
C LEU A 219 -20.78 2.65 -25.49
N ARG A 220 -19.61 2.29 -26.05
CA ARG A 220 -19.16 2.83 -27.34
C ARG A 220 -20.07 2.46 -28.49
N LYS A 221 -20.62 1.24 -28.50
CA LYS A 221 -21.58 0.81 -29.53
C LYS A 221 -22.88 1.61 -29.50
N ARG A 222 -23.33 2.04 -28.31
CA ARG A 222 -24.63 2.71 -28.13
C ARG A 222 -24.54 4.24 -28.15
N PHE A 223 -23.44 4.81 -27.67
CA PHE A 223 -23.31 6.26 -27.42
C PHE A 223 -22.08 6.90 -28.08
N GLY A 224 -21.33 6.16 -28.91
CA GLY A 224 -20.10 6.66 -29.54
C GLY A 224 -18.94 6.85 -28.56
N ALA A 225 -17.87 7.53 -29.02
CA ALA A 225 -16.64 7.69 -28.23
C ALA A 225 -16.82 8.62 -27.02
N GLY A 226 -17.37 9.83 -27.23
CA GLY A 226 -17.60 10.80 -26.15
C GLY A 226 -18.60 10.28 -25.11
N GLY A 227 -19.69 9.66 -25.56
CA GLY A 227 -20.67 9.05 -24.66
C GLY A 227 -20.12 7.86 -23.88
N ALA A 228 -19.17 7.10 -24.44
CA ALA A 228 -18.49 6.04 -23.70
C ALA A 228 -17.59 6.59 -22.58
N ILE A 229 -16.83 7.66 -22.85
CA ILE A 229 -16.00 8.32 -21.82
C ILE A 229 -16.89 8.84 -20.70
N PHE A 230 -17.92 9.63 -21.03
CA PHE A 230 -18.83 10.18 -20.03
C PHE A 230 -19.56 9.06 -19.25
N GLY A 231 -20.03 8.02 -19.94
CA GLY A 231 -20.67 6.86 -19.32
C GLY A 231 -19.75 6.10 -18.35
N THR A 232 -18.45 5.99 -18.64
CA THR A 232 -17.49 5.38 -17.70
C THR A 232 -17.30 6.23 -16.44
N PHE A 233 -17.30 7.56 -16.57
CA PHE A 233 -17.24 8.47 -15.41
C PHE A 233 -18.52 8.40 -14.58
N LEU A 234 -19.70 8.31 -15.20
CA LEU A 234 -20.97 8.12 -14.51
C LEU A 234 -20.97 6.81 -13.69
N LEU A 235 -20.52 5.70 -14.28
CA LEU A 235 -20.39 4.43 -13.57
C LEU A 235 -19.37 4.52 -12.42
N SER A 236 -18.26 5.23 -12.61
CA SER A 236 -17.29 5.49 -11.55
C SER A 236 -17.91 6.28 -10.40
N GLY A 237 -18.70 7.32 -10.70
CA GLY A 237 -19.47 8.08 -9.72
C GLY A 237 -20.35 7.16 -8.88
N LEU A 238 -21.14 6.30 -9.53
CA LEU A 238 -21.99 5.32 -8.84
C LEU A 238 -21.19 4.37 -7.92
N PHE A 239 -20.05 3.85 -8.39
CA PHE A 239 -19.21 2.98 -7.54
C PHE A 239 -18.65 3.72 -6.33
N HIS A 240 -18.33 5.01 -6.44
CA HIS A 240 -17.83 5.78 -5.30
C HIS A 240 -18.96 6.21 -4.34
N GLU A 241 -20.19 6.43 -4.81
CA GLU A 241 -21.36 6.57 -3.92
C GLU A 241 -21.52 5.31 -3.05
N ILE A 242 -21.37 4.12 -3.64
CA ILE A 242 -21.47 2.83 -2.93
C ILE A 242 -20.28 2.61 -1.98
N ALA A 243 -19.08 3.07 -2.36
CA ALA A 243 -17.88 2.89 -1.55
C ALA A 243 -17.73 3.95 -0.44
N LEU A 244 -18.34 5.13 -0.58
CA LEU A 244 -18.13 6.27 0.33
C LEU A 244 -19.43 6.76 0.97
N SER A 245 -20.40 7.23 0.17
CA SER A 245 -21.63 7.84 0.68
C SER A 245 -22.55 6.83 1.37
N TYR A 246 -22.67 5.62 0.82
CA TYR A 246 -23.41 4.51 1.41
C TYR A 246 -22.91 4.10 2.81
N PRO A 247 -21.61 3.81 3.03
CA PRO A 247 -21.12 3.49 4.36
C PRO A 247 -21.16 4.68 5.31
N ALA A 248 -20.93 5.90 4.82
CA ALA A 248 -21.07 7.12 5.62
C ALA A 248 -22.53 7.42 6.01
N GLY A 249 -23.52 6.85 5.32
CA GLY A 249 -24.94 7.13 5.55
C GLY A 249 -25.38 8.52 5.11
N GLY A 250 -24.60 9.23 4.29
CA GLY A 250 -24.87 10.61 3.89
C GLY A 250 -23.91 11.13 2.83
N GLY A 251 -24.09 12.39 2.41
CA GLY A 251 -23.27 13.04 1.39
C GLY A 251 -23.49 12.52 -0.04
N TRP A 252 -24.65 11.92 -0.29
CA TRP A 252 -25.08 11.42 -1.59
C TRP A 252 -25.00 12.50 -2.67
N GLY A 253 -24.54 12.11 -3.85
CA GLY A 253 -24.41 12.99 -5.01
C GLY A 253 -23.06 13.71 -5.08
N GLY A 254 -22.29 13.76 -3.99
CA GLY A 254 -20.95 14.35 -3.97
C GLY A 254 -19.98 13.60 -4.90
N PRO A 255 -19.71 12.31 -4.66
CA PRO A 255 -18.89 11.49 -5.55
C PRO A 255 -19.41 11.44 -6.98
N MET A 256 -20.73 11.34 -7.17
CA MET A 256 -21.33 11.40 -8.51
C MET A 256 -20.98 12.70 -9.23
N LEU A 257 -21.20 13.86 -8.58
CA LEU A 257 -20.88 15.16 -9.17
C LEU A 257 -19.38 15.29 -9.48
N TYR A 258 -18.51 14.84 -8.57
CA TYR A 258 -17.06 14.82 -8.79
C TYR A 258 -16.72 14.13 -10.11
N PHE A 259 -17.18 12.90 -10.33
CA PHE A 259 -16.85 12.17 -11.56
C PHE A 259 -17.59 12.69 -12.80
N LEU A 260 -18.82 13.21 -12.68
CA LEU A 260 -19.53 13.81 -13.81
C LEU A 260 -18.83 15.09 -14.31
N LEU A 261 -18.32 15.93 -13.41
CA LEU A 261 -17.49 17.09 -13.76
C LEU A 261 -16.25 16.64 -14.55
N HIS A 262 -15.57 15.59 -14.10
CA HIS A 262 -14.42 15.03 -14.80
C HIS A 262 -14.77 14.46 -16.17
N GLY A 263 -15.91 13.75 -16.29
CA GLY A 263 -16.41 13.25 -17.57
C GLY A 263 -16.68 14.38 -18.56
N ALA A 264 -17.33 15.45 -18.10
CA ALA A 264 -17.59 16.64 -18.91
C ALA A 264 -16.29 17.32 -19.34
N LEU A 265 -15.33 17.53 -18.42
CA LEU A 265 -14.03 18.12 -18.74
C LEU A 265 -13.25 17.29 -19.76
N CYS A 266 -13.21 15.97 -19.61
CA CYS A 266 -12.52 15.06 -20.53
C CYS A 266 -13.12 15.08 -21.94
N VAL A 267 -14.43 15.31 -22.09
CA VAL A 267 -15.10 15.33 -23.40
C VAL A 267 -15.09 16.73 -24.01
N LEU A 268 -15.31 17.77 -23.21
CA LEU A 268 -15.60 19.13 -23.69
C LEU A 268 -14.38 20.05 -23.62
N VAL A 269 -13.44 19.86 -22.69
CA VAL A 269 -12.39 20.86 -22.43
C VAL A 269 -11.01 20.31 -22.77
N VAL A 270 -10.63 19.15 -22.22
CA VAL A 270 -9.29 18.56 -22.36
C VAL A 270 -8.83 18.40 -23.82
N PRO A 271 -9.68 17.98 -24.78
CA PRO A 271 -9.25 17.86 -26.18
C PRO A 271 -8.90 19.20 -26.86
N ARG A 272 -9.31 20.34 -26.26
CA ARG A 272 -9.10 21.69 -26.78
C ARG A 272 -7.89 22.39 -26.15
N LEU A 273 -7.26 21.77 -25.15
CA LEU A 273 -6.11 22.32 -24.44
C LEU A 273 -4.84 21.55 -24.81
N ASN A 274 -3.69 22.19 -24.59
CA ASN A 274 -2.38 21.59 -24.84
C ASN A 274 -1.36 21.94 -23.73
N GLY A 275 -0.29 21.15 -23.67
CA GLY A 275 0.87 21.39 -22.80
C GLY A 275 0.51 21.73 -21.35
N VAL A 276 1.09 22.83 -20.86
CA VAL A 276 0.97 23.28 -19.47
C VAL A 276 -0.47 23.57 -19.06
N ALA A 277 -1.29 24.16 -19.95
CA ALA A 277 -2.69 24.47 -19.64
C ALA A 277 -3.48 23.19 -19.31
N ASN A 278 -3.22 22.10 -20.03
CA ASN A 278 -3.83 20.80 -19.76
C ASN A 278 -3.42 20.22 -18.41
N ARG A 279 -2.14 20.37 -18.06
CA ARG A 279 -1.61 19.92 -16.77
C ARG A 279 -2.18 20.73 -15.60
N VAL A 280 -2.25 22.05 -15.74
CA VAL A 280 -2.84 22.95 -14.72
C VAL A 280 -4.32 22.61 -14.52
N LEU A 281 -5.09 22.49 -15.61
CA LEU A 281 -6.49 22.07 -15.52
C LEU A 281 -6.63 20.71 -14.84
N ALA A 282 -5.77 19.75 -15.18
CA ALA A 282 -5.84 18.41 -14.58
C ALA A 282 -5.73 18.46 -13.06
N TRP A 283 -4.72 19.15 -12.53
CA TRP A 283 -4.52 19.25 -11.08
C TRP A 283 -5.60 20.11 -10.40
N ALA A 284 -6.05 21.19 -11.03
CA ALA A 284 -7.17 21.98 -10.52
C ALA A 284 -8.47 21.16 -10.45
N ALA A 285 -8.75 20.36 -11.49
CA ALA A 285 -9.93 19.50 -11.57
C ALA A 285 -9.87 18.31 -10.59
N ILE A 286 -8.69 17.78 -10.29
CA ILE A 286 -8.53 16.67 -9.33
C ILE A 286 -8.60 17.18 -7.89
N LEU A 287 -7.85 18.24 -7.56
CA LEU A 287 -7.69 18.70 -6.17
C LEU A 287 -8.82 19.64 -5.72
N GLY A 288 -9.30 20.52 -6.60
CA GLY A 288 -10.32 21.53 -6.27
C GLY A 288 -11.63 20.91 -5.76
N PRO A 289 -12.29 20.02 -6.52
CA PRO A 289 -13.54 19.40 -6.11
C PRO A 289 -13.34 18.17 -5.20
N LEU A 290 -12.14 17.91 -4.69
CA LEU A 290 -11.85 16.76 -3.83
C LEU A 290 -12.77 16.66 -2.59
N PRO A 291 -13.23 17.78 -1.97
CA PRO A 291 -14.24 17.73 -0.89
C PRO A 291 -15.60 17.15 -1.31
N LEU A 292 -15.93 17.10 -2.60
CA LEU A 292 -17.13 16.40 -3.08
C LEU A 292 -16.95 14.88 -2.99
N LEU A 293 -15.74 14.38 -3.27
CA LEU A 293 -15.42 12.95 -3.22
C LEU A 293 -15.29 12.48 -1.77
N PHE A 294 -14.47 13.16 -0.97
CA PHE A 294 -14.29 12.88 0.46
C PHE A 294 -15.09 13.86 1.31
N HIS A 295 -16.41 13.88 1.13
CA HIS A 295 -17.31 14.81 1.80
C HIS A 295 -17.33 14.64 3.34
N GLU A 296 -17.87 15.64 4.03
CA GLU A 296 -17.87 15.70 5.50
C GLU A 296 -18.47 14.44 6.16
N PRO A 297 -19.62 13.89 5.73
CA PRO A 297 -20.14 12.64 6.31
C PRO A 297 -19.15 11.46 6.27
N VAL A 298 -18.36 11.31 5.21
CA VAL A 298 -17.32 10.26 5.14
C VAL A 298 -16.24 10.51 6.18
N ARG A 299 -15.75 11.75 6.28
CA ARG A 299 -14.70 12.08 7.27
C ARG A 299 -15.22 11.92 8.70
N ALA A 300 -16.42 12.41 9.00
CA ALA A 300 -17.02 12.37 10.34
C ALA A 300 -17.40 10.96 10.79
N THR A 301 -17.79 10.08 9.87
CA THR A 301 -18.33 8.74 10.22
C THR A 301 -17.29 7.63 10.11
N LEU A 302 -16.32 7.75 9.19
CA LEU A 302 -15.37 6.68 8.90
C LEU A 302 -13.93 7.03 9.30
N ILE A 303 -13.51 8.28 9.11
CA ILE A 303 -12.10 8.68 9.28
C ILE A 303 -11.83 9.16 10.70
N ILE A 304 -12.53 10.20 11.15
CA ILE A 304 -12.32 10.79 12.48
C ILE A 304 -12.54 9.78 13.62
N PRO A 305 -13.56 8.88 13.57
CA PRO A 305 -13.70 7.85 14.59
C PRO A 305 -12.54 6.86 14.62
N LEU A 306 -11.91 6.55 13.48
CA LEU A 306 -10.71 5.73 13.42
C LEU A 306 -9.54 6.42 14.16
N ASP A 307 -9.37 7.74 13.95
CA ASP A 307 -8.33 8.51 14.63
C ASP A 307 -8.53 8.54 16.15
N TYR A 308 -9.78 8.72 16.62
CA TYR A 308 -10.08 8.68 18.05
C TYR A 308 -9.96 7.29 18.67
N GLN A 309 -10.36 6.23 17.95
CA GLN A 309 -10.13 4.85 18.39
C GLN A 309 -8.64 4.55 18.50
N LEU A 310 -7.83 5.00 17.53
CA LEU A 310 -6.39 4.88 17.59
C LEU A 310 -5.81 5.70 18.75
N SER A 311 -6.33 6.90 18.98
CA SER A 311 -5.95 7.73 20.13
C SER A 311 -6.24 7.04 21.45
N GLU A 312 -7.41 6.44 21.61
CA GLU A 312 -7.80 5.68 22.79
C GLU A 312 -6.84 4.50 23.01
N LEU A 313 -6.57 3.71 21.96
CA LEU A 313 -5.63 2.58 22.01
C LEU A 313 -4.21 3.00 22.41
N LEU A 314 -3.73 4.13 21.89
CA LEU A 314 -2.39 4.65 22.18
C LEU A 314 -2.30 5.18 23.62
N HIS A 315 -3.33 5.88 24.11
CA HIS A 315 -3.35 6.46 25.45
C HIS A 315 -3.76 5.47 26.56
N GLN A 316 -4.14 4.22 26.22
CA GLN A 316 -4.27 3.13 27.21
C GLN A 316 -2.96 2.85 27.96
N ARG A 317 -1.82 3.27 27.41
CA ARG A 317 -0.50 3.15 28.02
C ARG A 317 0.19 4.50 28.04
N PRO A 318 0.98 4.82 29.08
CA PRO A 318 1.76 6.04 29.11
C PRO A 318 2.82 6.03 28.00
N PHE A 319 3.25 7.21 27.56
CA PHE A 319 4.31 7.36 26.55
C PHE A 319 5.56 6.53 26.88
N GLU A 320 5.98 6.52 28.14
CA GLU A 320 7.13 5.75 28.63
C GLU A 320 7.04 4.26 28.29
N TRP A 321 5.83 3.68 28.32
CA TRP A 321 5.62 2.28 27.96
C TRP A 321 5.92 2.02 26.48
N TRP A 322 5.45 2.90 25.59
CA TRP A 322 5.71 2.81 24.15
C TRP A 322 7.19 3.06 23.84
N PHE A 323 7.79 4.04 24.50
CA PHE A 323 9.22 4.32 24.36
C PHE A 323 10.07 3.14 24.84
N SER A 324 9.71 2.54 25.97
CA SER A 324 10.30 1.30 26.49
C SER A 324 10.20 0.15 25.50
N LEU A 325 9.02 -0.06 24.90
CA LEU A 325 8.80 -1.07 23.86
C LEU A 325 9.70 -0.80 22.64
N CYS A 326 9.80 0.44 22.17
CA CYS A 326 10.67 0.79 21.05
C CYS A 326 12.14 0.50 21.36
N LEU A 327 12.63 0.82 22.56
CA LEU A 327 14.00 0.50 22.98
C LEU A 327 14.28 -1.01 22.99
N TRP A 328 13.33 -1.81 23.49
CA TRP A 328 13.43 -3.28 23.44
C TRP A 328 13.45 -3.81 22.01
N LEU A 329 12.57 -3.30 21.15
CA LEU A 329 12.55 -3.64 19.73
C LEU A 329 13.86 -3.21 19.04
N GLY A 330 14.45 -2.08 19.42
CA GLY A 330 15.76 -1.64 18.95
C GLY A 330 16.87 -2.62 19.32
N SER A 331 16.92 -3.04 20.59
CA SER A 331 17.88 -4.04 21.07
C SER A 331 17.72 -5.38 20.33
N ILE A 332 16.49 -5.89 20.21
CA ILE A 332 16.20 -7.11 19.42
C ILE A 332 16.61 -6.91 17.96
N GLY A 333 16.38 -5.73 17.40
CA GLY A 333 16.76 -5.34 16.05
C GLY A 333 18.26 -5.50 15.79
N HIS A 334 19.13 -5.13 16.74
CA HIS A 334 20.58 -5.39 16.63
C HIS A 334 20.89 -6.87 16.50
N PHE A 335 20.21 -7.74 17.27
CA PHE A 335 20.41 -9.19 17.16
C PHE A 335 19.82 -9.77 15.86
N CYS A 336 18.71 -9.22 15.34
CA CYS A 336 18.19 -9.59 14.02
C CYS A 336 19.22 -9.33 12.90
N ILE A 337 19.99 -8.24 12.99
CA ILE A 337 21.05 -7.94 12.02
C ILE A 337 22.10 -9.04 12.02
N LEU A 338 22.48 -9.58 13.19
CA LEU A 338 23.45 -10.69 13.27
C LEU A 338 22.95 -11.94 12.54
N GLY A 339 21.64 -12.22 12.59
CA GLY A 339 21.02 -13.30 11.82
C GLY A 339 21.21 -13.13 10.31
N ALA A 340 21.11 -11.90 9.81
CA ALA A 340 21.44 -11.60 8.41
C ALA A 340 22.94 -11.69 8.15
N SER A 341 23.78 -11.08 9.01
CA SER A 341 25.25 -11.07 8.90
C SER A 341 25.85 -12.47 8.85
N PHE A 342 25.32 -13.42 9.61
CA PHE A 342 25.79 -14.81 9.62
C PHE A 342 25.60 -15.51 8.26
N GLN A 343 24.58 -15.12 7.50
CA GLN A 343 24.28 -15.72 6.19
C GLN A 343 25.12 -15.12 5.06
N VAL A 344 25.65 -13.91 5.25
CA VAL A 344 26.35 -13.13 4.22
C VAL A 344 27.50 -13.90 3.57
N PRO A 345 28.43 -14.57 4.30
CA PRO A 345 29.55 -15.25 3.66
C PRO A 345 29.13 -16.33 2.66
N LYS A 346 28.06 -17.06 2.98
CA LYS A 346 27.52 -18.10 2.10
C LYS A 346 26.73 -17.50 0.94
N ARG A 347 25.87 -16.51 1.21
CA ARG A 347 24.95 -15.93 0.22
C ARG A 347 25.67 -15.03 -0.79
N LEU A 348 26.74 -14.37 -0.40
CA LEU A 348 27.56 -13.51 -1.27
C LEU A 348 28.76 -14.24 -1.88
N GLY A 349 28.88 -15.56 -1.74
CA GLY A 349 29.97 -16.32 -2.37
C GLY A 349 31.37 -15.97 -1.83
N TRP A 350 31.48 -15.50 -0.59
CA TRP A 350 32.77 -15.07 -0.02
C TRP A 350 33.80 -16.19 0.07
N ASN A 351 33.35 -17.44 0.12
CA ASN A 351 34.21 -18.62 0.05
C ASN A 351 35.00 -18.70 -1.27
N GLU A 352 34.46 -18.14 -2.35
CA GLU A 352 35.08 -18.12 -3.67
C GLU A 352 35.81 -16.79 -3.92
N ASP A 353 35.27 -15.68 -3.45
CA ASP A 353 35.80 -14.35 -3.74
C ASP A 353 36.94 -13.90 -2.83
N LEU A 354 36.85 -14.16 -1.51
CA LEU A 354 37.90 -13.73 -0.57
C LEU A 354 39.27 -14.41 -0.82
N PRO A 355 39.35 -15.68 -1.27
CA PRO A 355 40.63 -16.28 -1.66
C PRO A 355 41.36 -15.54 -2.78
N LYS A 356 40.64 -14.82 -3.66
CA LYS A 356 41.22 -14.04 -4.77
C LYS A 356 41.96 -12.78 -4.30
N LEU A 357 41.67 -12.32 -3.08
CA LEU A 357 42.37 -11.19 -2.46
C LEU A 357 43.76 -11.59 -1.94
N SER A 358 44.66 -10.61 -1.84
CA SER A 358 45.94 -10.80 -1.15
C SER A 358 45.72 -11.28 0.29
N ARG A 359 46.67 -12.04 0.85
CA ARG A 359 46.56 -12.57 2.22
C ARG A 359 46.32 -11.45 3.25
N PHE A 360 46.93 -10.29 3.04
CA PHE A 360 46.75 -9.13 3.91
C PHE A 360 45.33 -8.55 3.78
N ASN A 361 44.87 -8.24 2.56
CA ASN A 361 43.54 -7.65 2.34
C ASN A 361 42.41 -8.58 2.82
N ARG A 362 42.57 -9.90 2.66
CA ARG A 362 41.62 -10.88 3.21
C ARG A 362 41.55 -10.82 4.74
N LYS A 363 42.70 -10.71 5.44
CA LYS A 363 42.72 -10.55 6.90
C LYS A 363 42.08 -9.23 7.32
N VAL A 364 42.39 -8.13 6.65
CA VAL A 364 41.79 -6.81 6.90
C VAL A 364 40.26 -6.87 6.79
N PHE A 365 39.74 -7.50 5.74
CA PHE A 365 38.30 -7.66 5.54
C PHE A 365 37.62 -8.42 6.71
N TRP A 366 38.19 -9.55 7.13
CA TRP A 366 37.68 -10.30 8.29
C TRP A 366 37.81 -9.53 9.61
N THR A 367 38.88 -8.77 9.80
CA THR A 367 39.06 -7.91 10.97
C THR A 367 37.96 -6.84 11.04
N TYR A 368 37.68 -6.15 9.93
CA TYR A 368 36.58 -5.18 9.87
C TYR A 368 35.22 -5.83 10.10
N GLY A 369 34.97 -7.01 9.50
CA GLY A 369 33.75 -7.77 9.74
C GLY A 369 33.58 -8.14 11.22
N ALA A 370 34.64 -8.62 11.88
CA ALA A 370 34.61 -8.97 13.30
C ALA A 370 34.34 -7.75 14.20
N PHE A 371 34.95 -6.60 13.91
CA PHE A 371 34.68 -5.35 14.63
C PHE A 371 33.25 -4.86 14.43
N ILE A 372 32.71 -4.95 13.21
CA ILE A 372 31.30 -4.60 12.95
C ILE A 372 30.36 -5.50 13.76
N VAL A 373 30.59 -6.82 13.76
CA VAL A 373 29.79 -7.76 14.57
C VAL A 373 29.91 -7.44 16.07
N LEU A 374 31.12 -7.16 16.56
CA LEU A 374 31.33 -6.76 17.95
C LEU A 374 30.57 -5.48 18.31
N CYS A 375 30.57 -4.47 17.44
CA CYS A 375 29.79 -3.26 17.63
C CYS A 375 28.29 -3.56 17.70
N ILE A 376 27.76 -4.39 16.79
CA ILE A 376 26.34 -4.75 16.77
C ILE A 376 25.93 -5.50 18.04
N VAL A 377 26.73 -6.49 18.46
CA VAL A 377 26.52 -7.22 19.72
C VAL A 377 26.55 -6.26 20.90
N SER A 378 27.55 -5.37 20.94
CA SER A 378 27.68 -4.37 21.99
C SER A 378 26.46 -3.43 22.03
N PHE A 379 25.98 -2.95 20.88
CA PHE A 379 24.79 -2.09 20.82
C PHE A 379 23.54 -2.80 21.33
N GLY A 380 23.32 -4.05 20.92
CA GLY A 380 22.18 -4.83 21.39
C GLY A 380 22.22 -5.05 22.91
N ILE A 381 23.37 -5.49 23.43
CA ILE A 381 23.58 -5.75 24.87
C ILE A 381 23.47 -4.46 25.67
N MET A 382 24.17 -3.39 25.27
CA MET A 382 24.17 -2.12 26.00
C MET A 382 22.79 -1.49 26.00
N SER A 383 22.04 -1.55 24.90
CA SER A 383 20.66 -1.03 24.85
C SER A 383 19.71 -1.81 25.77
N ALA A 384 19.95 -3.11 25.98
CA ALA A 384 19.18 -3.94 26.92
C ALA A 384 19.59 -3.69 28.37
N LEU A 385 20.90 -3.66 28.66
CA LEU A 385 21.42 -3.47 30.02
C LEU A 385 21.16 -2.06 30.56
N LEU A 386 21.28 -1.05 29.70
CA LEU A 386 21.06 0.37 30.03
C LEU A 386 19.63 0.80 29.74
N HIS A 387 18.68 -0.13 29.57
CA HIS A 387 17.30 0.18 29.19
C HIS A 387 16.65 1.15 30.20
N GLY A 388 16.80 0.89 31.50
CA GLY A 388 16.25 1.75 32.55
C GLY A 388 16.92 3.13 32.57
N GLU A 389 18.23 3.20 32.37
CA GLU A 389 19.01 4.43 32.28
C GLU A 389 18.61 5.26 31.04
N LEU A 390 18.34 4.59 29.91
CA LEU A 390 17.83 5.21 28.68
C LEU A 390 16.43 5.77 28.86
N LEU A 391 15.56 5.09 29.62
CA LEU A 391 14.24 5.60 29.99
C LEU A 391 14.30 6.79 30.95
N ARG A 392 15.28 6.80 31.87
CA ARG A 392 15.49 7.91 32.81
C ARG A 392 16.22 9.11 32.18
N GLY A 393 16.84 8.92 31.01
CA GLY A 393 17.62 9.96 30.35
C GLY A 393 18.98 10.21 30.98
N ASP A 394 19.58 9.20 31.61
CA ASP A 394 20.89 9.32 32.24
C ASP A 394 21.97 9.68 31.21
N LYS A 395 22.81 10.67 31.54
CA LYS A 395 23.76 11.28 30.59
C LYS A 395 24.64 10.26 29.86
N ALA A 396 25.15 9.25 30.57
CA ALA A 396 25.98 8.20 29.99
C ALA A 396 25.21 7.34 28.97
N ALA A 397 24.02 6.87 29.34
CA ALA A 397 23.17 6.05 28.47
C ALA A 397 22.70 6.82 27.23
N VAL A 398 22.30 8.07 27.39
CA VAL A 398 21.93 8.96 26.29
C VAL A 398 23.11 9.21 25.34
N THR A 399 24.33 9.38 25.86
CA THR A 399 25.54 9.56 25.03
C THR A 399 25.83 8.32 24.19
N ILE A 400 25.68 7.13 24.78
CA ILE A 400 25.79 5.85 24.06
C ILE A 400 24.71 5.75 22.98
N SER A 401 23.46 6.15 23.29
CA SER A 401 22.38 6.21 22.30
C SER A 401 22.72 7.10 21.10
N ILE A 402 23.30 8.29 21.33
CA ILE A 402 23.74 9.17 20.24
C ILE A 402 24.75 8.45 19.34
N PHE A 403 25.74 7.78 19.94
CA PHE A 403 26.74 7.04 19.17
C PHE A 403 26.10 5.93 18.32
N ILE A 404 25.17 5.17 18.89
CA ILE A 404 24.39 4.14 18.17
C ILE A 404 23.62 4.79 17.01
N GLY A 405 22.91 5.89 17.26
CA GLY A 405 22.15 6.62 16.25
C GLY A 405 23.03 7.09 15.09
N VAL A 406 24.17 7.72 15.38
CA VAL A 406 25.13 8.19 14.38
C VAL A 406 25.71 7.02 13.57
N PHE A 407 26.05 5.91 14.22
CA PHE A 407 26.56 4.72 13.53
C PHE A 407 25.57 4.20 12.50
N TRP A 408 24.29 4.05 12.88
CA TRP A 408 23.26 3.56 11.96
C TRP A 408 22.89 4.60 10.90
N ALA A 409 22.88 5.89 11.24
CA ALA A 409 22.71 6.97 10.27
C ALA A 409 23.81 6.95 9.20
N ALA A 410 25.07 6.76 9.61
CA ALA A 410 26.19 6.62 8.68
C ALA A 410 26.01 5.40 7.78
N ARG A 411 25.60 4.24 8.32
CA ARG A 411 25.33 3.04 7.53
C ARG A 411 24.23 3.25 6.47
N VAL A 412 23.14 3.91 6.84
CA VAL A 412 22.06 4.27 5.90
C VAL A 412 22.57 5.25 4.84
N GLY A 413 23.34 6.27 5.25
CA GLY A 413 23.98 7.22 4.32
C GLY A 413 24.90 6.53 3.30
N THR A 414 25.73 5.59 3.73
CA THR A 414 26.54 4.77 2.82
C THR A 414 25.66 3.97 1.84
N ASP A 415 24.54 3.42 2.32
CA ASP A 415 23.60 2.70 1.47
C ASP A 415 23.01 3.56 0.35
N LEU A 416 22.63 4.79 0.68
CA LEU A 416 21.94 5.71 -0.23
C LEU A 416 22.89 6.42 -1.19
N PHE A 417 24.10 6.76 -0.76
CA PHE A 417 25.00 7.64 -1.50
C PHE A 417 26.23 6.94 -2.08
N TYR A 418 26.64 5.80 -1.53
CA TYR A 418 27.85 5.09 -1.98
C TYR A 418 27.52 3.87 -2.85
N PHE A 419 26.64 2.98 -2.37
CA PHE A 419 26.30 1.76 -3.11
C PHE A 419 25.39 2.05 -4.30
N LYS A 420 25.70 1.45 -5.45
CA LYS A 420 24.84 1.44 -6.63
C LYS A 420 24.06 0.15 -6.67
N HIS A 421 22.88 0.18 -7.30
CA HIS A 421 22.06 -1.02 -7.45
C HIS A 421 22.81 -2.15 -8.18
N ASP A 422 23.66 -1.80 -9.14
CA ASP A 422 24.46 -2.75 -9.92
C ASP A 422 25.51 -3.50 -9.09
N ASP A 423 25.83 -3.01 -7.88
CA ASP A 423 26.77 -3.64 -6.96
C ASP A 423 26.14 -4.83 -6.22
N TRP A 424 24.82 -4.96 -6.24
CA TRP A 424 24.09 -5.97 -5.46
C TRP A 424 23.87 -7.27 -6.24
N PRO A 425 24.00 -8.43 -5.57
CA PRO A 425 23.71 -9.71 -6.21
C PRO A 425 22.25 -9.80 -6.66
N ARG A 426 22.06 -10.54 -7.74
CA ARG A 426 20.75 -10.79 -8.31
C ARG A 426 19.99 -11.83 -7.48
N GLY A 427 18.81 -11.45 -6.98
CA GLY A 427 17.81 -12.40 -6.48
C GLY A 427 16.77 -11.70 -5.63
N TRP A 428 15.57 -12.26 -5.54
CA TRP A 428 14.49 -11.68 -4.73
C TRP A 428 14.83 -11.65 -3.24
N GLU A 429 15.63 -12.62 -2.78
CA GLU A 429 16.15 -12.67 -1.41
C GLU A 429 17.03 -11.45 -1.10
N PHE A 430 17.83 -11.00 -2.07
CA PHE A 430 18.69 -9.82 -1.92
C PHE A 430 17.89 -8.52 -2.02
N GLU A 431 16.88 -8.45 -2.89
CA GLU A 431 15.97 -7.30 -2.97
C GLU A 431 15.22 -7.09 -1.64
N VAL A 432 14.64 -8.16 -1.09
CA VAL A 432 13.96 -8.13 0.21
C VAL A 432 14.93 -7.85 1.34
N GLY A 433 16.09 -8.52 1.34
CA GLY A 433 17.12 -8.33 2.36
C GLY A 433 17.65 -6.90 2.41
N HIS A 434 17.89 -6.29 1.24
CA HIS A 434 18.27 -4.88 1.11
C HIS A 434 17.18 -3.99 1.72
N VAL A 435 15.94 -4.09 1.24
CA VAL A 435 14.82 -3.28 1.76
C VAL A 435 14.70 -3.44 3.28
N ALA A 436 14.59 -4.67 3.77
CA ALA A 436 14.41 -4.96 5.19
C ALA A 436 15.55 -4.42 6.07
N LEU A 437 16.82 -4.60 5.65
CA LEU A 437 17.97 -4.09 6.39
C LEU A 437 18.03 -2.57 6.37
N THR A 438 17.77 -1.92 5.23
CA THR A 438 17.78 -0.46 5.15
C THR A 438 16.69 0.16 6.03
N PHE A 439 15.49 -0.43 6.07
CA PHE A 439 14.44 -0.01 7.02
C PHE A 439 14.83 -0.25 8.47
N LEU A 440 15.42 -1.40 8.79
CA LEU A 440 15.88 -1.69 10.14
C LEU A 440 16.96 -0.70 10.61
N PHE A 441 17.97 -0.44 9.78
CA PHE A 441 19.00 0.56 10.06
C PHE A 441 18.40 1.96 10.20
N GLY A 442 17.44 2.32 9.34
CA GLY A 442 16.69 3.57 9.44
C GLY A 442 15.93 3.70 10.75
N CYS A 443 15.21 2.64 11.17
CA CYS A 443 14.48 2.61 12.43
C CYS A 443 15.43 2.74 13.64
N LEU A 444 16.57 2.05 13.63
CA LEU A 444 17.58 2.16 14.68
C LEU A 444 18.19 3.57 14.73
N SER A 445 18.51 4.13 13.57
CA SER A 445 19.01 5.52 13.45
C SER A 445 18.03 6.53 14.06
N VAL A 446 16.75 6.44 13.66
CA VAL A 446 15.69 7.32 14.16
C VAL A 446 15.44 7.12 15.65
N LEU A 447 15.28 5.87 16.11
CA LEU A 447 15.02 5.56 17.52
C LEU A 447 16.12 6.12 18.43
N PHE A 448 17.37 5.73 18.18
CA PHE A 448 18.50 6.10 19.04
C PHE A 448 18.94 7.55 18.85
N GLY A 449 18.66 8.16 17.69
CA GLY A 449 18.83 9.59 17.46
C GLY A 449 17.78 10.45 18.15
N LEU A 450 16.54 9.97 18.30
CA LEU A 450 15.45 10.70 18.94
C LEU A 450 15.43 10.61 20.47
N VAL A 451 16.21 9.72 21.09
CA VAL A 451 16.30 9.61 22.57
C VAL A 451 16.61 10.96 23.22
N VAL A 452 17.58 11.71 22.68
CA VAL A 452 17.95 13.05 23.21
C VAL A 452 16.81 14.05 23.09
N PRO A 453 16.27 14.37 21.90
CA PRO A 453 15.22 15.37 21.79
C PRO A 453 13.96 14.96 22.54
N LEU A 454 13.64 13.67 22.64
CA LEU A 454 12.50 13.20 23.43
C LEU A 454 12.67 13.53 24.92
N HIS A 455 13.85 13.31 25.50
CA HIS A 455 14.12 13.68 26.89
C HIS A 455 14.12 15.18 27.13
N VAL A 456 14.69 15.95 26.20
CA VAL A 456 14.69 17.41 26.27
C VAL A 456 13.25 17.94 26.23
N LEU A 457 12.44 17.49 25.28
CA LEU A 457 11.03 17.88 25.15
C LEU A 457 10.18 17.43 26.35
N TRP A 458 10.43 16.23 26.87
CA TRP A 458 9.75 15.71 28.06
C TRP A 458 10.04 16.56 29.30
N GLN A 459 11.31 16.94 29.51
CA GLN A 459 11.69 17.83 30.61
C GLN A 459 11.00 19.20 30.51
N PHE A 460 10.85 19.76 29.31
CA PHE A 460 10.15 21.03 29.11
C PHE A 460 8.64 20.97 29.35
N THR A 461 8.02 19.81 29.17
CA THR A 461 6.56 19.63 29.35
C THR A 461 6.15 19.33 30.79
N GLN A 462 7.05 18.79 31.61
CA GLN A 462 6.84 18.56 33.06
C GLN A 462 7.05 19.81 33.92
N VAL A 463 7.66 20.87 33.37
CA VAL A 463 7.97 22.13 34.08
C VAL A 463 6.86 23.19 33.90
N ARG A 464 5.78 22.85 33.19
CA ARG A 464 4.55 23.65 33.09
C ARG A 464 3.40 22.89 33.73
#